data_AF-A0AAX4IVZ9-F1
#
_entry.id   AF-A0AAX4IVZ9-F1
#
_cell.length_a   1.000
_cell.length_b   1.000
_cell.length_c   1.000
_cell.angle_alpha   90.00
_cell.angle_beta   90.00
_cell.angle_gamma   90.00
#
_symmetry.space_group_name_H-M   'P 1'
#
loop_
_entity.id
_entity.type
_entity.pdbx_description
1 polymer ?
#
loop_
_entity_poly.entity_id
_entity_poly.type
_entity_poly.pdbx_seq_one_letter_code
_entity_poly.pdbx_strand_id
1 'polypeptide(L)'
;MEQTKALNALEPFLALSKSATSSRAAADLVTRATSNPNTFLFTELLETPQIQALSQSPDFLPHLRLLEIFSHGTYTAYLASGQQLPQLNDAQTLKLRQLSLLTLARDRSNLTYAALQSALDLPSARALEDLVISAIYAGLVDATLDPHRQAVQVNSLAALRDLAPGAVPPMIRALHAWSSRCESTLEELESQIADIREAAARRQDDKAEQDARLAKLVDEVRKDPEAGAGRKLAVGHGGGGERGTSFLGHTSRAQRYNKRGSTSMMDNTEELDDEAMDVDEEDPEQEKKRASRRKL
;
A
#
# COMPACT_ATOMS: atom_id res chain seq x y z
N MET A 1 3.89 -0.77 -25.07
CA MET A 1 4.13 -1.65 -26.24
C MET A 1 2.96 -2.61 -26.46
N GLU A 2 2.37 -3.19 -25.41
CA GLU A 2 1.21 -4.09 -25.58
C GLU A 2 -0.06 -3.38 -26.09
N GLN A 3 -0.34 -2.15 -25.66
CA GLN A 3 -1.48 -1.37 -26.16
C GLN A 3 -1.37 -1.04 -27.65
N THR A 4 -0.19 -0.67 -28.13
CA THR A 4 0.06 -0.44 -29.56
C THR A 4 -0.09 -1.73 -30.37
N LYS A 5 0.32 -2.89 -29.81
CA LYS A 5 0.13 -4.19 -30.46
C LYS A 5 -1.36 -4.56 -30.56
N ALA A 6 -2.14 -4.31 -29.51
CA ALA A 6 -3.59 -4.54 -29.53
C ALA A 6 -4.31 -3.64 -30.52
N LEU A 7 -3.91 -2.36 -30.63
CA LEU A 7 -4.44 -1.43 -31.61
C LEU A 7 -4.09 -1.83 -33.05
N ASN A 8 -2.84 -2.24 -33.30
CA ASN A 8 -2.42 -2.74 -34.62
C ASN A 8 -3.16 -4.02 -35.01
N ALA A 9 -3.51 -4.88 -34.03
CA ALA A 9 -4.31 -6.08 -34.28
C ALA A 9 -5.78 -5.75 -34.58
N LEU A 10 -6.28 -4.58 -34.16
CA LEU A 10 -7.65 -4.12 -34.37
C LEU A 10 -7.82 -3.39 -35.72
N GLU A 11 -6.79 -2.70 -36.20
CA GLU A 11 -6.81 -1.91 -37.45
C GLU A 11 -7.38 -2.68 -38.66
N PRO A 12 -6.99 -3.95 -38.94
CA PRO A 12 -7.57 -4.70 -40.05
C PRO A 12 -9.07 -4.95 -39.88
N PHE A 13 -9.54 -5.16 -38.65
CA PHE A 13 -10.96 -5.37 -38.38
C PHE A 13 -11.77 -4.08 -38.52
N LEU A 14 -11.19 -2.93 -38.20
CA LEU A 14 -11.81 -1.62 -38.48
C LEU A 14 -11.85 -1.32 -39.99
N ALA A 15 -10.83 -1.70 -40.74
CA ALA A 15 -10.85 -1.55 -42.19
C ALA A 15 -11.93 -2.43 -42.82
N LEU A 16 -12.08 -3.67 -42.34
CA LEU A 16 -13.11 -4.60 -42.80
C LEU A 16 -14.52 -4.20 -42.36
N SER A 17 -14.69 -3.54 -41.22
CA SER A 17 -16.02 -3.10 -40.77
C SER A 17 -16.60 -2.00 -41.67
N LYS A 18 -15.73 -1.14 -42.23
CA LYS A 18 -16.13 -0.11 -43.20
C LYS A 18 -16.67 -0.69 -44.51
N SER A 19 -16.17 -1.84 -44.95
CA SER A 19 -16.61 -2.51 -46.17
C SER A 19 -17.69 -3.59 -45.92
N ALA A 20 -17.96 -3.93 -44.66
CA ALA A 20 -19.01 -4.87 -44.27
C ALA A 20 -20.40 -4.22 -44.33
N THR A 21 -21.01 -4.21 -45.50
CA THR A 21 -22.36 -3.68 -45.73
C THR A 21 -23.49 -4.65 -45.38
N SER A 22 -23.18 -5.92 -45.09
CA SER A 22 -24.18 -6.94 -44.73
C SER A 22 -24.11 -7.30 -43.25
N SER A 23 -25.27 -7.52 -42.62
CA SER A 23 -25.39 -7.90 -41.20
C SER A 23 -24.62 -9.20 -40.88
N ARG A 24 -24.60 -10.14 -41.83
CA ARG A 24 -23.84 -11.39 -41.69
C ARG A 24 -22.33 -11.14 -41.68
N ALA A 25 -21.81 -10.30 -42.59
CA ALA A 25 -20.39 -9.97 -42.62
C ALA A 25 -19.93 -9.28 -41.32
N ALA A 26 -20.78 -8.43 -40.75
CA ALA A 26 -20.51 -7.79 -39.46
C ALA A 26 -20.51 -8.81 -38.29
N ALA A 27 -21.44 -9.77 -38.26
CA ALA A 27 -21.43 -10.86 -37.26
C ALA A 27 -20.18 -11.77 -37.39
N ASP A 28 -19.78 -12.10 -38.62
CA ASP A 28 -18.54 -12.86 -38.88
C ASP A 28 -17.29 -12.07 -38.48
N LEU A 29 -17.33 -10.74 -38.62
CA LEU A 29 -16.26 -9.86 -38.18
C LEU A 29 -16.15 -9.83 -36.65
N VAL A 30 -17.27 -9.70 -35.93
CA VAL A 30 -17.31 -9.80 -34.46
C VAL A 30 -16.73 -11.13 -34.00
N THR A 31 -17.11 -12.23 -34.64
CA THR A 31 -16.61 -13.57 -34.30
C THR A 31 -15.10 -13.69 -34.52
N ARG A 32 -14.59 -13.15 -35.63
CA ARG A 32 -13.14 -13.13 -35.92
C ARG A 32 -12.36 -12.21 -34.98
N ALA A 33 -12.88 -11.02 -34.68
CA ALA A 33 -12.24 -10.07 -33.77
C ALA A 33 -12.16 -10.61 -32.34
N THR A 34 -13.26 -11.19 -31.84
CA THR A 34 -13.30 -11.81 -30.50
C THR A 34 -12.43 -13.06 -30.42
N SER A 35 -12.16 -13.76 -31.52
CA SER A 35 -11.27 -14.94 -31.55
C SER A 35 -9.77 -14.60 -31.67
N ASN A 36 -9.40 -13.39 -32.11
CA ASN A 36 -7.99 -13.05 -32.35
C ASN A 36 -7.21 -12.82 -31.03
N PRO A 37 -6.15 -13.59 -30.71
CA PRO A 37 -5.50 -13.54 -29.39
C PRO A 37 -4.89 -12.18 -29.02
N ASN A 38 -4.61 -11.29 -29.98
CA ASN A 38 -4.00 -9.98 -29.70
C ASN A 38 -5.02 -8.84 -29.62
N THR A 39 -6.31 -9.08 -29.91
CA THR A 39 -7.35 -8.06 -29.91
C THR A 39 -8.14 -8.11 -28.60
N PHE A 40 -7.88 -7.14 -27.71
CA PHE A 40 -8.56 -7.02 -26.41
C PHE A 40 -9.42 -5.76 -26.26
N LEU A 41 -9.19 -4.77 -27.14
CA LEU A 41 -9.99 -3.56 -27.23
C LEU A 41 -11.08 -3.77 -28.28
N PHE A 42 -12.31 -3.38 -27.96
CA PHE A 42 -13.47 -3.53 -28.83
C PHE A 42 -14.34 -2.27 -28.88
N THR A 43 -14.05 -1.21 -28.10
CA THR A 43 -14.82 0.04 -28.12
C THR A 43 -14.94 0.62 -29.53
N GLU A 44 -13.81 0.79 -30.21
CA GLU A 44 -13.76 1.36 -31.56
C GLU A 44 -14.57 0.53 -32.55
N LEU A 45 -14.57 -0.79 -32.37
CA LEU A 45 -15.33 -1.70 -33.21
C LEU A 45 -16.83 -1.59 -32.90
N LEU A 46 -17.20 -1.52 -31.62
CA LEU A 46 -18.57 -1.37 -31.15
C LEU A 46 -19.18 -0.03 -31.58
N GLU A 47 -18.41 1.05 -31.63
CA GLU A 47 -18.88 2.37 -32.07
C GLU A 47 -19.13 2.47 -33.58
N THR A 48 -18.66 1.50 -34.38
CA THR A 48 -18.88 1.53 -35.83
C THR A 48 -20.36 1.40 -36.19
N PRO A 49 -20.88 2.22 -37.13
CA PRO A 49 -22.31 2.24 -37.46
C PRO A 49 -22.78 0.91 -38.07
N GLN A 50 -21.90 0.18 -38.76
CA GLN A 50 -22.21 -1.13 -39.34
C GLN A 50 -22.47 -2.20 -38.27
N ILE A 51 -21.77 -2.11 -37.14
CA ILE A 51 -21.98 -3.03 -36.01
C ILE A 51 -23.20 -2.59 -35.21
N GLN A 52 -23.39 -1.29 -35.00
CA GLN A 52 -24.61 -0.77 -34.37
C GLN A 52 -25.89 -1.11 -35.17
N ALA A 53 -25.79 -1.20 -36.50
CA ALA A 53 -26.90 -1.64 -37.35
C ALA A 53 -27.36 -3.08 -37.07
N LEU A 54 -26.53 -3.93 -36.42
CA LEU A 54 -26.93 -5.28 -36.00
C LEU A 54 -28.06 -5.25 -34.97
N SER A 55 -28.23 -4.16 -34.22
CA SER A 55 -29.38 -3.98 -33.31
C SER A 55 -30.73 -4.01 -34.03
N GLN A 56 -30.76 -3.70 -35.33
CA GLN A 56 -31.98 -3.70 -36.14
C GLN A 56 -32.36 -5.09 -36.64
N SER A 57 -31.42 -6.04 -36.63
CA SER A 57 -31.64 -7.42 -37.09
C SER A 57 -31.76 -8.36 -35.88
N PRO A 58 -32.95 -8.93 -35.59
CA PRO A 58 -33.16 -9.76 -34.40
C PRO A 58 -32.27 -11.01 -34.39
N ASP A 59 -31.93 -11.54 -35.57
CA ASP A 59 -31.09 -12.73 -35.72
C ASP A 59 -29.61 -12.49 -35.33
N PHE A 60 -29.13 -11.24 -35.43
CA PHE A 60 -27.73 -10.89 -35.18
C PHE A 60 -27.51 -10.02 -33.93
N LEU A 61 -28.60 -9.59 -33.29
CA LEU A 61 -28.57 -8.91 -31.99
C LEU A 61 -27.74 -9.68 -30.93
N PRO A 62 -27.78 -11.03 -30.85
CA PRO A 62 -26.92 -11.78 -29.93
C PRO A 62 -25.42 -11.53 -30.11
N HIS A 63 -24.95 -11.31 -31.34
CA HIS A 63 -23.54 -11.01 -31.61
C HIS A 63 -23.13 -9.61 -31.13
N LEU A 64 -24.04 -8.64 -31.20
CA LEU A 64 -23.81 -7.30 -30.65
C LEU A 64 -23.74 -7.35 -29.12
N ARG A 65 -24.67 -8.07 -28.48
CA ARG A 65 -24.62 -8.30 -27.02
C ARG A 65 -23.36 -9.05 -26.59
N LEU A 66 -22.91 -10.00 -27.39
CA LEU A 66 -21.64 -10.67 -27.15
C LEU A 66 -20.48 -9.66 -27.16
N LEU A 67 -20.41 -8.78 -28.16
CA LEU A 67 -19.37 -7.76 -28.23
C LEU A 67 -19.40 -6.81 -27.01
N GLU A 68 -20.57 -6.40 -26.55
CA GLU A 68 -20.74 -5.60 -25.32
C GLU A 68 -20.23 -6.33 -24.07
N ILE A 69 -20.42 -7.65 -23.98
CA ILE A 69 -19.88 -8.45 -22.87
C ILE A 69 -18.36 -8.54 -22.95
N PHE A 70 -17.78 -8.65 -24.16
CA PHE A 70 -16.33 -8.63 -24.33
C PHE A 70 -15.71 -7.27 -24.01
N SER A 71 -16.42 -6.16 -24.29
CA SER A 71 -15.91 -4.84 -23.94
C SER A 71 -16.02 -4.57 -22.43
N HIS A 72 -17.21 -4.70 -21.85
CA HIS A 72 -17.47 -4.23 -20.49
C HIS A 72 -17.91 -5.32 -19.51
N GLY A 73 -18.37 -6.47 -19.99
CA GLY A 73 -18.95 -7.55 -19.19
C GLY A 73 -17.94 -8.54 -18.58
N THR A 74 -18.47 -9.55 -17.89
CA THR A 74 -17.70 -10.63 -17.26
C THR A 74 -18.16 -11.99 -17.75
N TYR A 75 -17.36 -13.02 -17.51
CA TYR A 75 -17.70 -14.40 -17.83
C TYR A 75 -18.97 -14.85 -17.09
N THR A 76 -19.17 -14.41 -15.84
CA THR A 76 -20.42 -14.61 -15.11
C THR A 76 -21.63 -13.97 -15.81
N ALA A 77 -21.47 -12.78 -16.42
CA ALA A 77 -22.54 -12.13 -17.17
C ALA A 77 -22.89 -12.89 -18.46
N TYR A 78 -21.89 -13.50 -19.11
CA TYR A 78 -22.12 -14.42 -20.23
C TYR A 78 -22.93 -15.64 -19.79
N LEU A 79 -22.54 -16.31 -18.71
CA LEU A 79 -23.28 -17.46 -18.17
C LEU A 79 -24.72 -17.09 -17.77
N ALA A 80 -24.91 -15.92 -17.16
CA ALA A 80 -26.24 -15.43 -16.75
C ALA A 80 -27.17 -15.14 -17.94
N SER A 81 -26.61 -14.78 -19.09
CA SER A 81 -27.38 -14.53 -20.33
C SER A 81 -27.82 -15.82 -21.04
N GLY A 82 -27.30 -16.99 -20.63
CA GLY A 82 -27.77 -18.30 -21.06
C GLY A 82 -27.74 -18.52 -22.58
N GLN A 83 -28.80 -19.18 -23.09
CA GLN A 83 -28.93 -19.64 -24.48
C GLN A 83 -29.25 -18.54 -25.50
N GLN A 84 -29.36 -17.28 -25.07
CA GLN A 84 -29.65 -16.15 -25.94
C GLN A 84 -28.42 -15.66 -26.71
N LEU A 85 -27.21 -16.09 -26.30
CA LEU A 85 -25.95 -15.73 -26.93
C LEU A 85 -25.40 -16.87 -27.81
N PRO A 86 -24.59 -16.54 -28.84
CA PRO A 86 -23.89 -17.54 -29.62
C PRO A 86 -22.95 -18.38 -28.74
N GLN A 87 -22.76 -19.65 -29.09
CA GLN A 87 -21.78 -20.49 -28.42
C GLN A 87 -20.37 -19.95 -28.67
N LEU A 88 -19.60 -19.82 -27.58
CA LEU A 88 -18.21 -19.38 -27.64
C LEU A 88 -17.30 -20.51 -28.11
N ASN A 89 -16.35 -20.16 -28.98
CA ASN A 89 -15.20 -21.01 -29.28
C ASN A 89 -14.22 -21.02 -28.08
N ASP A 90 -13.35 -22.02 -28.01
CA ASP A 90 -12.35 -22.17 -26.93
C ASP A 90 -11.47 -20.92 -26.79
N ALA A 91 -11.04 -20.34 -27.92
CA ALA A 91 -10.25 -19.11 -27.94
C ALA A 91 -11.01 -17.90 -27.38
N GLN A 92 -12.31 -17.79 -27.68
CA GLN A 92 -13.16 -16.71 -27.18
C GLN A 92 -13.44 -16.89 -25.68
N THR A 93 -13.68 -18.13 -25.25
CA THR A 93 -13.89 -18.48 -23.83
C THR A 93 -12.66 -18.14 -23.00
N LEU A 94 -11.47 -18.52 -23.47
CA LEU A 94 -10.20 -18.19 -22.82
C LEU A 94 -10.04 -16.67 -22.71
N LYS A 95 -10.25 -15.93 -23.80
CA LYS A 95 -10.15 -14.47 -23.80
C LYS A 95 -11.15 -13.82 -22.85
N LEU A 96 -12.41 -14.25 -22.85
CA LEU A 96 -13.42 -13.67 -21.96
C LEU A 96 -13.06 -13.92 -20.48
N ARG A 97 -12.49 -15.08 -20.17
CA ARG A 97 -11.96 -15.37 -18.82
C ARG A 97 -10.76 -14.48 -18.48
N GLN A 98 -9.82 -14.26 -19.41
CA GLN A 98 -8.70 -13.34 -19.22
C GLN A 98 -9.16 -11.88 -19.00
N LEU A 99 -10.11 -11.40 -19.81
CA LEU A 99 -10.70 -10.07 -19.64
C LEU A 99 -11.43 -9.97 -18.29
N SER A 100 -12.17 -11.00 -17.91
CA SER A 100 -12.85 -11.06 -16.60
C SER A 100 -11.87 -11.02 -15.44
N LEU A 101 -10.74 -11.72 -15.55
CA LEU A 101 -9.65 -11.66 -14.59
C LEU A 101 -9.14 -10.21 -14.41
N LEU A 102 -9.01 -9.43 -15.49
CA LEU A 102 -8.62 -8.01 -15.38
C LEU A 102 -9.59 -7.17 -14.56
N THR A 103 -10.90 -7.41 -14.70
CA THR A 103 -11.89 -6.68 -13.88
C THR A 103 -11.88 -7.14 -12.43
N LEU A 104 -11.78 -8.45 -12.19
CA LEU A 104 -11.69 -8.97 -10.83
C LEU A 104 -10.42 -8.48 -10.13
N ALA A 105 -9.32 -8.35 -10.87
CA ALA A 105 -8.05 -7.88 -10.33
C ALA A 105 -8.02 -6.39 -9.95
N ARG A 106 -9.05 -5.61 -10.31
CA ARG A 106 -9.21 -4.23 -9.80
C ARG A 106 -9.42 -4.22 -8.28
N ASP A 107 -10.06 -5.25 -7.74
CA ASP A 107 -10.35 -5.39 -6.32
C ASP A 107 -9.46 -6.48 -5.71
N ARG A 108 -8.54 -6.07 -4.82
CA ARG A 108 -7.58 -6.99 -4.20
C ARG A 108 -8.24 -8.12 -3.39
N SER A 109 -9.46 -7.93 -2.89
CA SER A 109 -10.22 -8.96 -2.16
C SER A 109 -10.62 -10.15 -3.04
N ASN A 110 -10.71 -9.95 -4.36
CA ASN A 110 -11.21 -10.95 -5.30
C ASN A 110 -10.10 -11.85 -5.84
N LEU A 111 -8.85 -11.68 -5.40
CA LEU A 111 -7.68 -12.38 -5.91
C LEU A 111 -7.38 -13.72 -5.23
N THR A 112 -8.33 -14.26 -4.45
CA THR A 112 -8.22 -15.61 -3.88
C THR A 112 -8.57 -16.66 -4.93
N TYR A 113 -7.97 -17.84 -4.83
CA TYR A 113 -8.22 -18.93 -5.78
C TYR A 113 -9.69 -19.36 -5.78
N ALA A 114 -10.35 -19.35 -4.63
CA ALA A 114 -11.77 -19.69 -4.52
C ALA A 114 -12.66 -18.64 -5.23
N ALA A 115 -12.42 -17.35 -5.00
CA ALA A 115 -13.17 -16.28 -5.66
C ALA A 115 -12.97 -16.34 -7.18
N LEU A 116 -11.72 -16.46 -7.64
CA LEU A 116 -11.40 -16.54 -9.06
C LEU A 116 -11.97 -17.81 -9.73
N GLN A 117 -11.89 -18.97 -9.07
CA GLN A 117 -12.48 -20.20 -9.59
C GLN A 117 -14.00 -20.08 -9.73
N SER A 118 -14.69 -19.52 -8.72
CA SER A 118 -16.15 -19.33 -8.77
C SER A 118 -16.58 -18.32 -9.83
N ALA A 119 -15.82 -17.24 -10.03
CA ALA A 119 -16.17 -16.19 -10.98
C ALA A 119 -15.83 -16.56 -12.43
N LEU A 120 -14.84 -17.43 -12.66
CA LEU A 120 -14.38 -17.84 -13.99
C LEU A 120 -14.88 -19.23 -14.40
N ASP A 121 -15.62 -19.91 -13.52
CA ASP A 121 -16.11 -21.28 -13.67
C ASP A 121 -14.99 -22.25 -14.09
N LEU A 122 -13.96 -22.31 -13.26
CA LEU A 122 -12.79 -23.16 -13.49
C LEU A 122 -12.85 -24.43 -12.65
N PRO A 123 -12.54 -25.61 -13.24
CA PRO A 123 -12.70 -26.89 -12.56
C PRO A 123 -11.59 -27.17 -11.52
N SER A 124 -10.45 -26.48 -11.61
CA SER A 124 -9.31 -26.72 -10.74
C SER A 124 -8.43 -25.49 -10.55
N ALA A 125 -7.67 -25.48 -9.46
CA ALA A 125 -6.60 -24.49 -9.22
C ALA A 125 -5.57 -24.49 -10.35
N ARG A 126 -5.26 -25.66 -10.93
CA ARG A 126 -4.33 -25.76 -12.06
C ARG A 126 -4.83 -25.02 -13.29
N ALA A 127 -6.11 -25.15 -13.62
CA ALA A 127 -6.72 -24.41 -14.73
C ALA A 127 -6.69 -22.90 -14.50
N LEU A 128 -6.81 -22.45 -13.24
CA LEU A 128 -6.63 -21.05 -12.87
C LEU A 128 -5.18 -20.58 -13.07
N GLU A 129 -4.20 -21.36 -12.60
CA GLU A 129 -2.78 -21.06 -12.79
C GLU A 129 -2.44 -20.94 -14.28
N ASP A 130 -2.86 -21.92 -15.10
CA ASP A 130 -2.60 -21.90 -16.55
C ASP A 130 -3.27 -20.69 -17.22
N LEU A 131 -4.46 -20.28 -16.78
CA LEU A 131 -5.13 -19.06 -17.24
C LEU A 131 -4.34 -17.80 -16.86
N VAL A 132 -3.92 -17.66 -15.61
CA VAL A 132 -3.12 -16.52 -15.15
C VAL A 132 -1.79 -16.45 -15.90
N ILE A 133 -1.12 -17.60 -16.08
CA ILE A 133 0.10 -17.70 -16.88
C ILE A 133 -0.15 -17.22 -18.31
N SER A 134 -1.23 -17.66 -18.95
CA SER A 134 -1.59 -17.19 -20.30
C SER A 134 -1.84 -15.68 -20.35
N ALA A 135 -2.43 -15.10 -19.30
CA ALA A 135 -2.67 -13.67 -19.20
C ALA A 135 -1.37 -12.88 -19.03
N ILE A 136 -0.40 -13.44 -18.30
CA ILE A 136 0.96 -12.87 -18.16
C ILE A 136 1.68 -12.90 -19.51
N TYR A 137 1.65 -14.04 -20.23
CA TYR A 137 2.27 -14.14 -21.55
C TYR A 137 1.62 -13.23 -22.61
N ALA A 138 0.31 -12.98 -22.48
CA ALA A 138 -0.40 -12.02 -23.32
C ALA A 138 -0.12 -10.55 -22.93
N GLY A 139 0.65 -10.30 -21.87
CA GLY A 139 0.97 -8.96 -21.38
C GLY A 139 -0.22 -8.22 -20.76
N LEU A 140 -1.24 -8.95 -20.32
CA LEU A 140 -2.45 -8.38 -19.71
C LEU A 140 -2.24 -8.05 -18.23
N VAL A 141 -1.51 -8.91 -17.52
CA VAL A 141 -1.30 -8.82 -16.07
C VAL A 141 0.16 -9.09 -15.76
N ASP A 142 0.73 -8.29 -14.87
CA ASP A 142 1.96 -8.63 -14.18
C ASP A 142 1.59 -9.12 -12.78
N ALA A 143 1.72 -10.43 -12.56
CA ALA A 143 1.32 -11.08 -11.32
C ALA A 143 2.25 -12.23 -10.95
N THR A 144 2.35 -12.48 -9.65
CA THR A 144 3.00 -13.65 -9.08
C THR A 144 1.94 -14.57 -8.46
N LEU A 145 2.11 -15.87 -8.69
CA LEU A 145 1.23 -16.90 -8.17
C LEU A 145 1.76 -17.35 -6.80
N ASP A 146 0.91 -17.37 -5.79
CA ASP A 146 1.21 -17.95 -4.48
C ASP A 146 0.27 -19.14 -4.20
N PRO A 147 0.68 -20.36 -4.61
CA PRO A 147 -0.12 -21.57 -4.36
C PRO A 147 -0.26 -21.90 -2.87
N HIS A 148 0.67 -21.47 -2.02
CA HIS A 148 0.61 -21.75 -0.58
C HIS A 148 -0.50 -20.93 0.09
N ARG A 149 -0.60 -19.63 -0.24
CA ARG A 149 -1.68 -18.76 0.25
C ARG A 149 -2.96 -18.86 -0.56
N GLN A 150 -2.98 -19.66 -1.64
CA GLN A 150 -4.11 -19.78 -2.56
C GLN A 150 -4.58 -18.39 -3.06
N ALA A 151 -3.61 -17.55 -3.42
CA ALA A 151 -3.85 -16.17 -3.84
C ALA A 151 -2.96 -15.78 -5.02
N VAL A 152 -3.47 -14.87 -5.86
CA VAL A 152 -2.72 -14.27 -6.96
C VAL A 152 -2.31 -12.85 -6.54
N GLN A 153 -1.03 -12.56 -6.53
CA GLN A 153 -0.54 -11.22 -6.22
C GLN A 153 -0.37 -10.45 -7.54
N VAL A 154 -1.19 -9.42 -7.73
CA VAL A 154 -1.16 -8.59 -8.94
C VAL A 154 -0.33 -7.34 -8.67
N ASN A 155 0.76 -7.18 -9.41
CA ASN A 155 1.64 -6.02 -9.34
C ASN A 155 1.15 -4.90 -10.25
N SER A 156 0.78 -5.23 -11.48
CA SER A 156 0.32 -4.26 -12.48
C SER A 156 -0.72 -4.88 -13.41
N LEU A 157 -1.63 -4.03 -13.90
CA LEU A 157 -2.66 -4.39 -14.87
C LEU A 157 -2.45 -3.57 -16.14
N ALA A 158 -2.52 -4.23 -17.30
CA ALA A 158 -2.47 -3.53 -18.57
C ALA A 158 -3.81 -2.82 -18.85
N ALA A 159 -3.73 -1.62 -19.43
CA ALA A 159 -4.88 -0.83 -19.87
C ALA A 159 -5.46 -1.36 -21.20
N LEU A 160 -5.72 -2.67 -21.26
CA LEU A 160 -6.16 -3.39 -22.47
C LEU A 160 -7.64 -3.81 -22.40
N ARG A 161 -8.35 -3.35 -21.38
CA ARG A 161 -9.80 -3.56 -21.24
C ARG A 161 -10.55 -2.27 -21.53
N ASP A 162 -11.67 -2.41 -22.23
CA ASP A 162 -12.51 -1.29 -22.62
C ASP A 162 -13.20 -0.61 -21.43
N LEU A 163 -13.29 0.72 -21.51
CA LEU A 163 -13.99 1.54 -20.51
C LEU A 163 -15.48 1.57 -20.81
N ALA A 164 -16.30 1.21 -19.81
CA ALA A 164 -17.73 1.35 -19.93
C ALA A 164 -18.13 2.83 -20.10
N PRO A 165 -19.20 3.13 -20.86
CA PRO A 165 -19.71 4.49 -20.97
C PRO A 165 -20.06 5.02 -19.57
N GLY A 166 -19.47 6.17 -19.20
CA GLY A 166 -19.65 6.75 -17.87
C GLY A 166 -18.69 6.23 -16.77
N ALA A 167 -17.64 5.47 -17.12
CA ALA A 167 -16.62 5.04 -16.16
C ALA A 167 -15.66 6.16 -15.71
N VAL A 168 -15.57 7.26 -16.46
CA VAL A 168 -14.63 8.37 -16.21
C VAL A 168 -14.94 9.17 -14.92
N PRO A 169 -16.18 9.58 -14.63
CA PRO A 169 -16.47 10.35 -13.42
C PRO A 169 -16.11 9.62 -12.10
N PRO A 170 -16.40 8.30 -11.93
CA PRO A 170 -15.88 7.54 -10.78
C PRO A 170 -14.35 7.56 -10.65
N MET A 171 -13.60 7.47 -11.76
CA MET A 171 -12.14 7.52 -11.73
C MET A 171 -11.63 8.88 -11.25
N ILE A 172 -12.22 9.97 -11.74
CA ILE A 172 -11.89 11.33 -11.30
C ILE A 172 -12.14 11.49 -9.80
N ARG A 173 -13.29 11.00 -9.30
CA ARG A 173 -13.60 11.04 -7.86
C ARG A 173 -12.58 10.26 -7.03
N ALA A 174 -12.17 9.08 -7.47
CA ALA A 174 -11.17 8.27 -6.77
C ALA A 174 -9.80 8.98 -6.71
N LEU A 175 -9.39 9.64 -7.80
CA LEU A 175 -8.15 10.43 -7.84
C LEU A 175 -8.20 11.63 -6.90
N HIS A 176 -9.32 12.38 -6.87
CA HIS A 176 -9.48 13.49 -5.93
C HIS A 176 -9.49 13.02 -4.47
N ALA A 177 -10.19 11.93 -4.17
CA ALA A 177 -10.19 11.35 -2.83
C ALA A 177 -8.78 10.91 -2.41
N TRP A 178 -7.97 10.40 -3.35
CA TRP A 178 -6.58 10.06 -3.07
C TRP A 178 -5.69 11.29 -2.86
N SER A 179 -5.81 12.32 -3.70
CA SER A 179 -5.08 13.60 -3.54
C SER A 179 -5.37 14.24 -2.19
N SER A 180 -6.65 14.36 -1.84
CA SER A 180 -7.09 14.95 -0.57
C SER A 180 -6.57 14.18 0.64
N ARG A 181 -6.50 12.84 0.56
CA ARG A 181 -5.85 12.03 1.61
C ARG A 181 -4.36 12.33 1.73
N CYS A 182 -3.64 12.44 0.62
CA CYS A 182 -2.22 12.76 0.63
C CYS A 182 -1.97 14.16 1.23
N GLU A 183 -2.76 15.15 0.83
CA GLU A 183 -2.74 16.50 1.39
C GLU A 183 -3.00 16.48 2.90
N SER A 184 -4.06 15.81 3.35
CA SER A 184 -4.38 15.69 4.78
C SER A 184 -3.27 15.01 5.58
N THR A 185 -2.64 13.96 5.05
CA THR A 185 -1.51 13.31 5.73
C THR A 185 -0.26 14.18 5.78
N LEU A 186 -0.03 15.02 4.76
CA LEU A 186 1.08 15.97 4.74
C LEU A 186 0.85 17.08 5.77
N GLU A 187 -0.36 17.64 5.82
CA GLU A 187 -0.75 18.64 6.83
C GLU A 187 -0.62 18.08 8.26
N GLU A 188 -1.03 16.82 8.47
CA GLU A 188 -0.87 16.16 9.77
C GLU A 188 0.61 16.01 10.14
N LEU A 189 1.47 15.57 9.21
CA LEU A 189 2.92 15.46 9.44
C LEU A 189 3.56 16.83 9.71
N GLU A 190 3.16 17.88 8.99
CA GLU A 190 3.64 19.24 9.22
C GLU A 190 3.26 19.74 10.62
N SER A 191 2.03 19.45 11.08
CA SER A 191 1.60 19.80 12.44
C SER A 191 2.40 19.06 13.51
N GLN A 192 2.65 17.75 13.33
CA GLN A 192 3.46 16.96 14.24
C GLN A 192 4.91 17.46 14.31
N ILE A 193 5.49 17.88 13.19
CA ILE A 193 6.84 18.47 13.15
C ILE A 193 6.85 19.79 13.93
N ALA A 194 5.83 20.64 13.78
CA ALA A 194 5.72 21.89 14.52
C ALA A 194 5.62 21.65 16.04
N ASP A 195 4.78 20.71 16.47
CA ASP A 195 4.62 20.35 17.88
C ASP A 195 5.93 19.82 18.48
N ILE A 196 6.65 18.96 17.75
CA ILE A 196 7.95 18.43 18.18
C ILE A 196 8.99 19.56 18.30
N ARG A 197 9.02 20.49 17.34
CA ARG A 197 9.94 21.64 17.37
C ARG A 197 9.63 22.57 18.54
N GLU A 198 8.35 22.84 18.82
CA GLU A 198 7.95 23.64 19.96
C GLU A 198 8.28 22.95 21.29
N ALA A 199 8.02 21.64 21.41
CA ALA A 199 8.40 20.86 22.59
C ALA A 199 9.92 20.76 22.76
N ALA A 200 10.70 20.75 21.67
CA ALA A 200 12.16 20.81 21.73
C ALA A 200 12.64 22.18 22.22
N ALA A 201 12.10 23.28 21.69
CA ALA A 201 12.43 24.63 22.12
C ALA A 201 12.11 24.84 23.62
N ARG A 202 10.91 24.45 24.06
CA ARG A 202 10.53 24.50 25.48
C ARG A 202 11.48 23.72 26.38
N ARG A 203 11.91 22.52 25.95
CA ARG A 203 12.90 21.72 26.70
C ARG A 203 14.26 22.38 26.76
N GLN A 204 14.70 23.05 25.70
CA GLN A 204 15.95 23.80 25.69
C GLN A 204 15.89 24.99 26.66
N ASP A 205 14.79 25.76 26.64
CA ASP A 205 14.58 26.89 27.55
C ASP A 205 14.53 26.43 29.01
N ASP A 206 13.76 25.38 29.32
CA ASP A 206 13.68 24.81 30.67
C ASP A 206 15.05 24.31 31.18
N LYS A 207 15.84 23.68 30.30
CA LYS A 207 17.19 23.23 30.63
C LYS A 207 18.13 24.41 30.88
N ALA A 208 18.08 25.44 30.04
CA ALA A 208 18.86 26.67 30.22
C ALA A 208 18.51 27.39 31.53
N GLU A 209 17.22 27.45 31.89
CA GLU A 209 16.81 27.99 33.19
C GLU A 209 17.33 27.18 34.37
N GLN A 210 17.26 25.84 34.28
CA GLN A 210 17.77 24.95 35.32
C GLN A 210 19.29 25.09 35.48
N ASP A 211 20.03 25.11 34.37
CA ASP A 211 21.48 25.28 34.36
C ASP A 211 21.88 26.65 34.91
N ALA A 212 21.14 27.72 34.58
CA ALA A 212 21.36 29.05 35.13
C ALA A 212 21.07 29.13 36.65
N ARG A 213 20.06 28.42 37.14
CA ARG A 213 19.78 28.30 38.58
C ARG A 213 20.88 27.52 39.30
N LEU A 214 21.32 26.40 38.72
CA LEU A 214 22.43 25.61 39.25
C LEU A 214 23.72 26.42 39.31
N ALA A 215 24.05 27.18 38.26
CA ALA A 215 25.23 28.05 38.24
C ALA A 215 25.23 29.08 39.38
N LYS A 216 24.07 29.72 39.64
CA LYS A 216 23.93 30.66 40.77
C LYS A 216 24.13 29.99 42.14
N LEU A 217 23.53 28.82 42.35
CA LEU A 217 23.70 28.02 43.57
C LEU A 217 25.17 27.61 43.79
N VAL A 218 25.86 27.19 42.73
CA VAL A 218 27.29 26.84 42.78
C VAL A 218 28.15 28.05 43.12
N ASP A 219 27.85 29.22 42.55
CA ASP A 219 28.57 30.47 42.85
C ASP A 219 28.32 30.98 44.28
N GLU A 220 27.11 30.83 44.83
CA GLU A 220 26.81 31.14 46.23
C GLU A 220 27.59 30.22 47.18
N VAL A 221 27.62 28.92 46.92
CA VAL A 221 28.43 27.96 47.70
C VAL A 221 29.93 28.26 47.61
N ARG A 222 30.42 28.77 46.46
CA ARG A 222 31.82 29.18 46.29
C ARG A 222 32.16 30.49 47.00
N LYS A 223 31.21 31.42 47.13
CA LYS A 223 31.38 32.72 47.80
C LYS A 223 31.28 32.64 49.32
N ASP A 224 30.65 31.59 49.87
CA ASP A 224 30.61 31.29 51.30
C ASP A 224 31.52 30.11 51.71
N PRO A 225 32.86 30.28 51.77
CA PRO A 225 33.74 29.23 52.27
C PRO A 225 33.71 29.07 53.81
N GLU A 226 33.06 29.97 54.57
CA GLU A 226 33.10 29.95 56.04
C GLU A 226 32.04 29.07 56.73
N ALA A 227 31.09 28.46 56.01
CA ALA A 227 30.12 27.51 56.60
C ALA A 227 30.42 26.02 56.29
N GLY A 228 31.61 25.72 55.75
CA GLY A 228 31.97 24.39 55.21
C GLY A 228 32.96 23.55 56.03
N ALA A 229 33.47 24.05 57.16
CA ALA A 229 34.38 23.26 58.02
C ALA A 229 33.61 22.53 59.13
N GLY A 230 32.61 21.71 58.81
CA GLY A 230 31.82 21.11 59.90
C GLY A 230 30.66 20.20 59.55
N ARG A 231 30.73 19.37 58.50
CA ARG A 231 29.77 18.25 58.40
C ARG A 231 30.41 17.03 57.77
N LYS A 232 31.29 16.39 58.55
CA LYS A 232 31.71 15.01 58.28
C LYS A 232 30.47 14.14 58.25
N LEU A 233 30.13 13.61 57.08
CA LEU A 233 29.25 12.46 56.94
C LEU A 233 29.92 11.31 57.72
N ALA A 234 29.37 11.02 58.90
CA ALA A 234 29.86 9.98 59.78
C ALA A 234 29.55 8.61 59.15
N VAL A 235 30.62 7.94 58.70
CA VAL A 235 30.65 6.50 58.41
C VAL A 235 30.44 5.78 59.74
N GLY A 236 29.27 5.16 59.92
CA GLY A 236 28.94 4.40 61.12
C GLY A 236 29.53 2.99 61.08
N HIS A 237 30.43 2.68 62.02
CA HIS A 237 30.85 1.32 62.34
C HIS A 237 30.87 1.12 63.87
N GLY A 238 30.05 0.19 64.35
CA GLY A 238 30.35 -0.67 65.51
C GLY A 238 30.15 -0.13 66.93
N GLY A 239 29.14 -0.69 67.61
CA GLY A 239 29.40 -1.44 68.85
C GLY A 239 28.95 -0.86 70.20
N GLY A 240 27.81 -1.37 70.70
CA GLY A 240 27.69 -1.95 72.05
C GLY A 240 27.46 -1.03 73.27
N GLY A 241 26.40 -1.30 74.04
CA GLY A 241 26.38 -0.99 75.49
C GLY A 241 25.06 -0.47 76.08
N GLU A 242 24.14 -1.39 76.38
CA GLU A 242 23.17 -1.42 77.50
C GLU A 242 22.81 -0.16 78.32
N ARG A 243 21.50 0.16 78.42
CA ARG A 243 20.63 0.00 79.64
C ARG A 243 19.31 0.80 79.55
N GLY A 244 18.18 0.05 79.62
CA GLY A 244 16.87 0.36 80.23
C GLY A 244 16.09 1.60 79.75
N THR A 245 14.75 1.65 79.65
CA THR A 245 13.65 0.81 80.11
C THR A 245 12.37 1.17 79.34
N SER A 246 11.58 0.15 78.99
CA SER A 246 10.13 0.08 78.74
C SER A 246 9.33 1.31 78.28
N PHE A 247 8.67 1.19 77.11
CA PHE A 247 7.19 1.17 77.04
C PHE A 247 6.67 0.51 75.74
N LEU A 248 5.60 -0.27 75.90
CA LEU A 248 4.86 -1.10 74.94
C LEU A 248 4.22 -0.25 73.81
N GLY A 249 3.87 -0.72 72.62
CA GLY A 249 3.83 -2.04 71.99
C GLY A 249 2.83 -2.00 70.82
N HIS A 250 3.15 -2.59 69.66
CA HIS A 250 2.19 -3.38 68.87
C HIS A 250 2.90 -4.25 67.83
N THR A 251 2.49 -5.51 67.84
CA THR A 251 2.80 -6.68 67.00
C THR A 251 2.26 -6.52 65.56
N SER A 252 2.67 -7.21 64.48
CA SER A 252 3.55 -8.36 64.20
C SER A 252 3.45 -8.69 62.69
N ARG A 253 4.39 -9.54 62.20
CA ARG A 253 4.31 -10.46 61.03
C ARG A 253 4.99 -9.97 59.74
N ALA A 254 6.28 -10.25 59.54
CA ALA A 254 6.92 -11.50 59.11
C ALA A 254 6.87 -11.75 57.59
N GLN A 255 8.02 -11.70 56.91
CA GLN A 255 8.42 -12.75 55.95
C GLN A 255 9.94 -12.70 55.70
N ARG A 256 10.63 -13.80 56.01
CA ARG A 256 12.03 -14.12 55.64
C ARG A 256 12.00 -15.16 54.53
N TYR A 257 12.83 -15.04 53.49
CA TYR A 257 13.38 -16.11 52.62
C TYR A 257 14.31 -15.40 51.60
N ASN A 258 15.46 -15.88 51.12
CA ASN A 258 16.49 -16.82 51.57
C ASN A 258 17.72 -16.55 50.68
N LYS A 259 18.92 -16.84 51.19
CA LYS A 259 20.23 -16.64 50.56
C LYS A 259 20.76 -17.96 49.98
N ARG A 260 20.99 -18.02 48.66
CA ARG A 260 21.88 -18.93 47.89
C ARG A 260 22.16 -18.22 46.56
N GLY A 261 23.34 -18.16 45.96
CA GLY A 261 24.66 -18.72 46.19
C GLY A 261 25.66 -17.92 45.32
N SER A 262 26.92 -17.99 45.69
CA SER A 262 28.06 -17.32 45.04
C SER A 262 28.54 -18.13 43.83
N THR A 263 28.73 -17.47 42.67
CA THR A 263 29.69 -17.87 41.62
C THR A 263 30.10 -16.65 40.77
N SER A 264 31.42 -16.40 40.65
CA SER A 264 32.15 -15.86 39.47
C SER A 264 31.69 -14.53 38.86
N MET A 265 32.35 -13.39 39.08
CA MET A 265 33.52 -12.89 38.31
C MET A 265 33.52 -13.25 36.81
N MET A 266 33.08 -12.29 35.99
CA MET A 266 33.43 -11.97 34.58
C MET A 266 32.62 -10.69 34.28
N ASP A 267 33.21 -9.51 34.42
CA ASP A 267 33.81 -8.76 33.31
C ASP A 267 32.84 -8.58 32.13
N ASN A 268 32.06 -7.50 32.16
CA ASN A 268 31.48 -6.87 30.97
C ASN A 268 31.06 -5.43 31.33
N THR A 269 32.02 -4.51 31.33
CA THR A 269 31.77 -3.07 31.22
C THR A 269 31.35 -2.78 29.79
N GLU A 270 30.04 -2.72 29.54
CA GLU A 270 29.52 -2.03 28.35
C GLU A 270 29.44 -0.54 28.68
N GLU A 271 30.43 0.19 28.19
CA GLU A 271 30.41 1.65 28.05
C GLU A 271 29.20 2.00 27.18
N LEU A 272 28.19 2.65 27.78
CA LEU A 272 27.14 3.32 27.04
C LEU A 272 27.77 4.56 26.41
N ASP A 273 28.02 4.48 25.11
CA ASP A 273 28.46 5.59 24.27
C ASP A 273 27.33 6.61 24.20
N ASP A 274 27.43 7.67 25.00
CA ASP A 274 26.58 8.87 24.92
C ASP A 274 26.98 9.62 23.63
N GLU A 275 26.52 9.13 22.47
CA GLU A 275 26.49 9.91 21.23
C GLU A 275 25.48 11.06 21.40
N ALA A 276 25.99 12.18 21.93
CA ALA A 276 25.36 13.48 21.81
C ALA A 276 25.14 13.78 20.31
N MET A 277 23.90 13.61 19.85
CA MET A 277 23.47 14.05 18.53
C MET A 277 23.47 15.58 18.51
N ASP A 278 24.63 16.18 18.23
CA ASP A 278 24.74 17.59 17.84
C ASP A 278 23.92 17.77 16.57
N VAL A 279 22.75 18.38 16.73
CA VAL A 279 21.95 18.85 15.60
C VAL A 279 22.61 20.15 15.16
N ASP A 280 23.32 20.09 14.03
CA ASP A 280 23.97 21.23 13.39
C ASP A 280 23.05 22.47 13.40
N GLU A 281 23.45 23.52 14.11
CA GLU A 281 22.85 24.84 13.96
C GLU A 281 23.10 25.34 12.53
N GLU A 282 22.04 25.60 11.78
CA GLU A 282 22.14 26.16 10.43
C GLU A 282 22.72 27.59 10.50
N ASP A 283 24.01 27.71 10.21
CA ASP A 283 24.75 28.97 10.13
C ASP A 283 24.26 29.81 8.93
N PRO A 284 23.65 31.00 9.16
CA PRO A 284 23.07 31.84 8.10
C PRO A 284 24.11 32.39 7.10
N GLU A 285 25.41 32.20 7.34
CA GLU A 285 26.45 32.49 6.35
C GLU A 285 26.58 31.43 5.24
N GLN A 286 26.19 30.17 5.49
CA GLN A 286 26.29 29.10 4.49
C GLN A 286 25.22 29.21 3.39
N GLU A 287 24.02 29.67 3.71
CA GLU A 287 22.97 29.93 2.70
C GLU A 287 23.37 31.03 1.72
N LYS A 288 24.03 32.11 2.20
CA LYS A 288 24.50 33.20 1.32
C LYS A 288 25.58 32.71 0.34
N LYS A 289 26.47 31.81 0.76
CA LYS A 289 27.48 31.19 -0.12
C LYS A 289 26.85 30.25 -1.16
N ARG A 290 25.79 29.51 -0.80
CA ARG A 290 25.04 28.66 -1.74
C ARG A 290 24.23 29.48 -2.76
N ALA A 291 23.63 30.59 -2.35
CA ALA A 291 22.92 31.50 -3.25
C ALA A 291 23.86 32.20 -4.25
N SER A 292 25.09 32.53 -3.85
CA SER A 292 26.07 33.18 -4.73
C SER A 292 26.63 32.27 -5.83
N ARG A 293 26.67 30.94 -5.64
CA ARG A 293 27.14 29.99 -6.65
C ARG A 293 26.10 29.64 -7.72
N ARG A 294 24.84 30.05 -7.53
CA ARG A 294 23.73 29.82 -8.47
C ARG A 294 23.50 30.98 -9.45
N LYS A 295 24.25 32.08 -9.30
CA LYS A 295 24.30 33.22 -10.20
C LYS A 295 25.71 33.36 -10.79
N LEU A 296 26.11 32.37 -11.59
CA LEU A 296 27.21 32.45 -12.56
C LEU A 296 26.86 31.47 -13.70
#